data_AF-A0AAD7FXU6-F1
#
_entry.id   AF-A0AAD7FXU6-F1
#
_cell.length_a   1.000
_cell.length_b   1.000
_cell.length_c   1.000
_cell.angle_alpha   90.00
_cell.angle_beta   90.00
_cell.angle_gamma   90.00
#
_symmetry.space_group_name_H-M   'P 1'
#
loop_
_entity.id
_entity.type
_entity.pdbx_description
1 polymer ?
#
loop_
_entity_poly.entity_id
_entity_poly.type
_entity_poly.pdbx_seq_one_letter_code
_entity_poly.pdbx_strand_id
1 'polypeptide(L)'
;MIFFYDFLLLFGPVISWWCFPFERVIGYLQKVNTNDRVRGELEGILTKSFLRGATLRRWLRRSDCPEIIKQFKAIFDRAFASRSEAVGTSPPLVKDGDRAQYMFNGTSFSRASMHLGNSLVLYYPSTSASTPIAGSIELILSHGEKTSFIIRRQAPLPPGQSDPFLRYYPYFPAQTYSSKMQNTTDTVQPSMILSHFARFEFSEDRAVVLNLSRN
;
A
#
# COMPACT_ATOMS: atom_id res chain seq x y z
N MET A 1 25.67 -8.65 -33.66
CA MET A 1 25.03 -9.78 -32.95
C MET A 1 25.28 -9.61 -31.45
N ILE A 2 24.60 -8.64 -30.84
CA ILE A 2 24.68 -8.33 -29.40
C ILE A 2 23.29 -7.80 -29.08
N PHE A 3 22.38 -8.64 -28.58
CA PHE A 3 20.99 -8.23 -28.34
C PHE A 3 20.34 -8.88 -27.10
N PHE A 4 21.09 -9.68 -26.35
CA PHE A 4 20.55 -10.39 -25.17
C PHE A 4 21.25 -10.03 -23.87
N TYR A 5 22.56 -9.75 -23.90
CA TYR A 5 23.34 -9.46 -22.71
C TYR A 5 23.01 -8.08 -22.12
N ASP A 6 22.85 -7.05 -22.97
CA ASP A 6 22.50 -5.70 -22.53
C ASP A 6 21.05 -5.61 -22.01
N PHE A 7 20.14 -6.43 -22.55
CA PHE A 7 18.78 -6.55 -22.02
C PHE A 7 18.75 -7.20 -20.63
N LEU A 8 19.59 -8.21 -20.38
CA LEU A 8 19.68 -8.88 -19.07
C LEU A 8 20.25 -7.97 -17.97
N LEU A 9 21.14 -7.04 -18.32
CA LEU A 9 21.71 -6.05 -17.39
C LEU A 9 20.75 -4.90 -17.06
N LEU A 10 19.94 -4.45 -18.02
CA LEU A 10 18.86 -3.46 -17.78
C LEU A 10 17.72 -4.00 -16.91
N PHE A 11 17.58 -5.33 -16.80
CA PHE A 11 16.70 -6.03 -15.86
C PHE A 11 17.42 -6.51 -14.58
N GLY A 12 18.51 -5.87 -14.19
CA GLY A 12 19.18 -6.16 -12.91
C GLY A 12 18.18 -6.29 -11.75
N PRO A 13 18.49 -7.08 -10.72
CA PRO A 13 17.70 -8.22 -10.19
C PRO A 13 16.15 -8.07 -10.14
N VAL A 14 15.52 -7.69 -11.25
CA VAL A 14 14.08 -7.43 -11.32
C VAL A 14 13.30 -8.74 -11.25
N ILE A 15 13.88 -9.86 -11.67
CA ILE A 15 13.26 -11.18 -11.48
C ILE A 15 13.07 -11.47 -9.99
N SER A 16 13.98 -11.09 -9.09
CA SER A 16 13.85 -11.43 -7.66
C SER A 16 12.76 -10.61 -6.95
N TRP A 17 12.59 -9.33 -7.33
CA TRP A 17 11.55 -8.48 -6.73
C TRP A 17 10.16 -8.71 -7.28
N TRP A 18 10.00 -9.12 -8.54
CA TRP A 18 8.73 -9.67 -9.02
C TRP A 18 8.52 -11.09 -8.49
N CYS A 19 9.59 -11.90 -8.40
CA CYS A 19 9.53 -13.20 -7.75
C CYS A 19 9.06 -13.08 -6.33
N PHE A 20 9.44 -12.11 -5.49
CA PHE A 20 9.00 -12.13 -4.09
C PHE A 20 7.48 -12.03 -3.83
N PRO A 21 6.72 -11.08 -4.43
CA PRO A 21 5.26 -11.07 -4.39
C PRO A 21 4.67 -12.21 -5.20
N PHE A 22 5.25 -12.59 -6.35
CA PHE A 22 4.76 -13.74 -7.11
C PHE A 22 5.02 -15.06 -6.38
N GLU A 23 6.09 -15.23 -5.62
CA GLU A 23 6.49 -16.41 -4.82
C GLU A 23 5.64 -16.48 -3.57
N ARG A 24 5.27 -15.35 -2.96
CA ARG A 24 4.23 -15.34 -1.93
C ARG A 24 2.88 -15.74 -2.50
N VAL A 25 2.51 -15.24 -3.67
CA VAL A 25 1.25 -15.59 -4.34
C VAL A 25 1.27 -17.05 -4.78
N ILE A 26 2.35 -17.52 -5.40
CA ILE A 26 2.59 -18.89 -5.85
C ILE A 26 2.65 -19.82 -4.64
N GLY A 27 3.35 -19.45 -3.57
CA GLY A 27 3.41 -20.23 -2.33
C GLY A 27 2.07 -20.30 -1.60
N TYR A 28 1.26 -19.25 -1.68
CA TYR A 28 -0.13 -19.29 -1.21
C TYR A 28 -0.97 -20.20 -2.09
N LEU A 29 -0.85 -20.09 -3.42
CA LEU A 29 -1.56 -20.92 -4.41
C LEU A 29 -1.15 -22.39 -4.35
N GLN A 30 0.11 -22.71 -4.08
CA GLN A 30 0.64 -24.06 -3.90
C GLN A 30 0.13 -24.72 -2.61
N LYS A 31 -0.24 -23.91 -1.60
CA LYS A 31 -0.87 -24.38 -0.36
C LYS A 31 -2.39 -24.49 -0.46
N VAL A 32 -3.00 -24.00 -1.53
CA VAL A 32 -4.41 -24.28 -1.81
C VAL A 32 -4.50 -25.76 -2.17
N ASN A 33 -5.29 -26.52 -1.42
CA ASN A 33 -5.47 -27.94 -1.69
C ASN A 33 -6.15 -28.09 -3.07
N THR A 34 -5.37 -28.54 -4.06
CA THR A 34 -5.78 -28.58 -5.45
C THR A 34 -6.52 -29.86 -5.83
N ASN A 35 -6.73 -30.82 -4.91
CA ASN A 35 -7.49 -32.07 -5.13
C ASN A 35 -7.25 -32.69 -6.53
N ASP A 36 -5.98 -32.74 -6.96
CA ASP A 36 -5.50 -33.27 -8.24
C ASP A 36 -6.13 -32.68 -9.53
N ARG A 37 -6.77 -31.50 -9.45
CA ARG A 37 -7.31 -30.81 -10.62
C ARG A 37 -6.23 -29.96 -11.29
N VAL A 38 -5.79 -30.36 -12.49
CA VAL A 38 -4.75 -29.66 -13.27
C VAL A 38 -5.35 -29.12 -14.56
N ARG A 39 -4.89 -27.91 -14.97
CA ARG A 39 -5.13 -27.25 -16.28
C ARG A 39 -6.47 -26.51 -16.40
N GLY A 40 -6.44 -25.18 -16.41
CA GLY A 40 -7.59 -24.27 -16.67
C GLY A 40 -8.74 -24.27 -15.65
N GLU A 41 -9.09 -25.42 -15.08
CA GLU A 41 -10.16 -25.56 -14.08
C GLU A 41 -9.81 -24.85 -12.77
N LEU A 42 -8.55 -24.88 -12.36
CA LEU A 42 -8.04 -24.18 -11.19
C LEU A 42 -8.19 -22.66 -11.33
N GLU A 43 -7.77 -22.13 -12.46
CA GLU A 43 -7.90 -20.70 -12.81
C GLU A 43 -9.38 -20.30 -12.87
N GLY A 44 -10.23 -21.17 -13.43
CA GLY A 44 -11.68 -21.01 -13.44
C GLY A 44 -12.29 -21.00 -12.03
N ILE A 45 -11.84 -21.88 -11.13
CA ILE A 45 -12.31 -21.94 -9.73
C ILE A 45 -11.84 -20.72 -8.94
N LEU A 46 -10.59 -20.29 -9.13
CA LEU A 46 -10.04 -19.08 -8.51
C LEU A 46 -10.82 -17.84 -8.95
N THR A 47 -11.05 -17.70 -10.26
CA THR A 47 -11.83 -16.59 -10.83
C THR A 47 -13.28 -16.62 -10.32
N LYS A 48 -13.92 -17.79 -10.32
CA LYS A 48 -15.28 -17.96 -9.78
C LYS A 48 -15.34 -17.64 -8.29
N SER A 49 -14.36 -18.07 -7.51
CA SER A 49 -14.28 -17.78 -6.07
C SER A 49 -14.06 -16.30 -5.80
N PHE A 50 -13.19 -15.65 -6.57
CA PHE A 50 -12.96 -14.20 -6.51
C PHE A 50 -14.23 -13.41 -6.84
N LEU A 51 -14.90 -13.76 -7.94
CA LEU A 51 -16.16 -13.12 -8.36
C LEU A 51 -17.29 -13.36 -7.35
N ARG A 52 -17.39 -14.56 -6.77
CA ARG A 52 -18.35 -14.86 -5.70
C ARG A 52 -18.08 -14.01 -4.45
N GLY A 53 -16.83 -13.90 -4.03
CA GLY A 53 -16.43 -13.05 -2.92
C GLY A 53 -16.68 -11.56 -3.19
N ALA A 54 -16.44 -11.08 -4.42
CA ALA A 54 -16.76 -9.71 -4.82
C ALA A 54 -18.29 -9.45 -4.83
N THR A 55 -19.06 -10.40 -5.34
CA THR A 55 -20.53 -10.34 -5.40
C THR A 55 -21.14 -10.36 -4.01
N LEU A 56 -20.64 -11.22 -3.12
CA LEU A 56 -21.06 -11.28 -1.72
C LEU A 56 -20.77 -9.97 -1.00
N ARG A 57 -19.55 -9.42 -1.14
CA ARG A 57 -19.21 -8.10 -0.57
C ARG A 57 -20.10 -6.98 -1.12
N ARG A 58 -20.43 -7.01 -2.40
CA ARG A 58 -21.38 -6.07 -3.01
C ARG A 58 -22.78 -6.23 -2.42
N TRP A 59 -23.28 -7.46 -2.27
CA TRP A 59 -24.59 -7.75 -1.68
C TRP A 59 -24.69 -7.30 -0.22
N LEU A 60 -23.64 -7.55 0.57
CA LEU A 60 -23.55 -7.12 1.97
C LEU A 60 -23.55 -5.60 2.15
N ARG A 61 -23.23 -4.82 1.11
CA ARG A 61 -23.24 -3.36 1.11
C ARG A 61 -24.57 -2.74 0.65
N ARG A 62 -25.51 -3.53 0.14
CA ARG A 62 -26.82 -3.01 -0.29
C ARG A 62 -27.77 -2.84 0.89
N SER A 63 -28.60 -1.81 0.84
CA SER A 63 -29.63 -1.51 1.86
C SER A 63 -30.75 -2.55 1.91
N ASP A 64 -30.98 -3.29 0.82
CA ASP A 64 -31.98 -4.36 0.68
C ASP A 64 -31.44 -5.76 1.01
N CYS A 65 -30.26 -5.86 1.63
CA CYS A 65 -29.66 -7.14 2.01
C CYS A 65 -30.52 -7.86 3.08
N PRO A 66 -30.94 -9.12 2.87
CA PRO A 66 -31.69 -9.90 3.85
C PRO A 66 -30.97 -9.99 5.20
N GLU A 67 -31.72 -9.87 6.29
CA GLU A 67 -31.15 -9.77 7.63
C GLU A 67 -30.31 -10.99 8.04
N ILE A 68 -30.68 -12.18 7.53
CA ILE A 68 -29.92 -13.41 7.75
C ILE A 68 -28.51 -13.35 7.14
N ILE A 69 -28.33 -12.66 6.01
CA ILE A 69 -27.02 -12.49 5.36
C ILE A 69 -26.19 -11.44 6.11
N LYS A 70 -26.82 -10.43 6.72
CA LYS A 70 -26.13 -9.48 7.60
C LYS A 70 -25.64 -10.14 8.90
N GLN A 71 -26.37 -11.10 9.45
CA GLN A 71 -25.89 -11.89 10.59
C GLN A 71 -24.64 -12.69 10.22
N PHE A 72 -24.58 -13.25 9.01
CA PHE A 72 -23.37 -13.90 8.50
C PHE A 72 -22.23 -12.90 8.29
N LYS A 73 -22.48 -11.63 7.97
CA LYS A 73 -21.42 -10.60 7.90
C LYS A 73 -20.68 -10.48 9.23
N ALA A 74 -21.39 -10.43 10.36
CA ALA A 74 -20.74 -10.35 11.66
C ALA A 74 -19.87 -11.59 11.96
N ILE A 75 -20.35 -12.79 11.57
CA ILE A 75 -19.59 -14.03 11.71
C ILE A 75 -18.40 -14.06 10.76
N PHE A 76 -18.58 -13.58 9.53
CA PHE A 76 -17.55 -13.54 8.50
C PHE A 76 -16.47 -12.53 8.86
N ASP A 77 -16.85 -11.33 9.28
CA ASP A 77 -15.95 -10.33 9.83
C ASP A 77 -15.24 -10.91 11.07
N ARG A 78 -15.91 -11.64 11.95
CA ARG A 78 -15.25 -12.29 13.10
C ARG A 78 -14.27 -13.40 12.70
N ALA A 79 -14.59 -14.19 11.69
CA ALA A 79 -13.79 -15.36 11.26
C ALA A 79 -12.65 -14.98 10.31
N PHE A 80 -12.83 -13.92 9.52
CA PHE A 80 -11.90 -13.43 8.50
C PHE A 80 -11.38 -12.02 8.80
N ALA A 81 -11.69 -11.45 9.97
CA ALA A 81 -11.04 -10.25 10.45
C ALA A 81 -9.55 -10.49 10.36
N SER A 82 -8.90 -9.64 9.56
CA SER A 82 -7.49 -9.39 9.77
C SER A 82 -7.32 -9.14 11.27
N ARG A 83 -6.36 -9.82 11.91
CA ARG A 83 -5.92 -9.55 13.29
C ARG A 83 -5.49 -8.08 13.53
N SER A 84 -5.65 -7.20 12.54
CA SER A 84 -5.37 -5.77 12.53
C SER A 84 -6.59 -4.87 12.75
N GLU A 85 -7.75 -5.39 13.18
CA GLU A 85 -8.88 -4.57 13.67
C GLU A 85 -8.82 -4.31 15.18
N ALA A 86 -7.61 -4.20 15.75
CA ALA A 86 -7.50 -3.40 16.96
C ALA A 86 -7.73 -1.94 16.56
N VAL A 87 -8.92 -1.43 16.85
CA VAL A 87 -9.21 0.02 16.89
C VAL A 87 -8.37 0.58 18.03
N GLY A 88 -7.08 0.77 17.76
CA GLY A 88 -6.09 1.24 18.72
C GLY A 88 -5.33 2.38 18.08
N THR A 89 -5.64 3.60 18.51
CA THR A 89 -4.65 4.66 18.42
C THR A 89 -3.64 4.39 19.52
N SER A 90 -2.34 4.43 19.18
CA SER A 90 -1.30 4.19 20.18
C SER A 90 -1.45 5.16 21.35
N PRO A 91 -1.27 4.71 22.60
CA PRO A 91 -1.46 5.56 23.76
C PRO A 91 -0.47 6.73 23.74
N PRO A 92 -0.84 7.88 24.37
CA PRO A 92 0.06 9.01 24.53
C PRO A 92 1.32 8.60 25.30
N LEU A 93 2.43 9.27 25.02
CA LEU A 93 3.66 9.04 25.80
C LEU A 93 3.59 9.79 27.13
N VAL A 94 4.13 9.18 28.19
CA VAL A 94 4.29 9.82 29.51
C VAL A 94 5.33 10.94 29.47
N LYS A 95 6.26 10.89 28.51
CA LYS A 95 7.27 11.92 28.24
C LYS A 95 7.32 12.19 26.74
N ASP A 96 7.43 13.46 26.37
CA ASP A 96 7.57 13.84 24.96
C ASP A 96 8.81 13.21 24.36
N GLY A 97 8.71 12.73 23.12
CA GLY A 97 9.82 12.03 22.48
C GLY A 97 9.51 11.44 21.11
N ASP A 98 10.56 10.88 20.52
CA ASP A 98 10.51 10.14 19.26
C ASP A 98 9.98 8.72 19.46
N ARG A 99 9.21 8.22 18.49
CA ARG A 99 8.64 6.88 18.46
C ARG A 99 9.12 6.15 17.22
N ALA A 100 9.47 4.89 17.41
CA ALA A 100 9.86 4.04 16.29
C ALA A 100 8.64 3.67 15.41
N GLN A 101 7.46 3.51 16.03
CA GLN A 101 6.20 3.16 15.38
C GLN A 101 5.00 3.83 16.08
N TYR A 102 3.92 4.04 15.32
CA TYR A 102 2.67 4.61 15.81
C TYR A 102 1.48 4.02 15.07
N MET A 103 0.47 3.57 15.82
CA MET A 103 -0.78 3.08 15.27
C MET A 103 -1.84 4.18 15.35
N PHE A 104 -2.56 4.42 14.26
CA PHE A 104 -3.65 5.39 14.18
C PHE A 104 -4.81 4.76 13.42
N ASN A 105 -5.99 4.71 14.04
CA ASN A 105 -7.20 4.11 13.46
C ASN A 105 -6.95 2.72 12.85
N GLY A 106 -6.20 1.86 13.56
CA GLY A 106 -5.87 0.49 13.11
C GLY A 106 -4.82 0.41 12.00
N THR A 107 -4.25 1.53 11.57
CA THR A 107 -3.15 1.60 10.59
C THR A 107 -1.83 1.84 11.32
N SER A 108 -0.83 0.99 11.07
CA SER A 108 0.52 1.13 11.65
C SER A 108 1.41 1.98 10.75
N PHE A 109 2.06 2.97 11.34
CA PHE A 109 3.06 3.84 10.74
C PHE A 109 4.40 3.59 11.42
N SER A 110 5.49 3.73 10.66
CA SER A 110 6.84 3.53 11.20
C SER A 110 7.81 4.50 10.54
N ARG A 111 8.89 4.83 11.26
CA ARG A 111 10.01 5.56 10.66
C ARG A 111 10.66 4.73 9.55
N ALA A 112 11.21 5.40 8.53
CA ALA A 112 11.88 4.77 7.39
C ALA A 112 13.03 3.84 7.83
N SER A 113 13.77 4.25 8.87
CA SER A 113 14.88 3.48 9.45
C SER A 113 14.44 2.26 10.26
N MET A 114 13.14 2.05 10.48
CA MET A 114 12.60 0.86 11.14
C MET A 114 11.89 -0.04 10.13
N HIS A 115 11.01 0.52 9.31
CA HIS A 115 10.30 -0.23 8.28
C HIS A 115 9.92 0.66 7.10
N LEU A 116 10.65 0.51 5.99
CA LEU A 116 10.46 1.34 4.80
C LEU A 116 9.00 1.34 4.30
N GLY A 117 8.34 0.18 4.17
CA GLY A 117 6.96 0.10 3.66
C GLY A 117 5.96 0.95 4.47
N ASN A 118 5.91 0.78 5.79
CA ASN A 118 5.08 1.54 6.72
C ASN A 118 5.49 3.02 6.89
N SER A 119 6.57 3.45 6.25
CA SER A 119 6.99 4.86 6.24
C SER A 119 6.50 5.61 5.00
N LEU A 120 6.17 4.89 3.91
CA LEU A 120 5.82 5.49 2.63
C LEU A 120 4.34 5.85 2.60
N VAL A 121 4.06 7.15 2.54
CA VAL A 121 2.71 7.68 2.72
C VAL A 121 2.38 8.80 1.72
N LEU A 122 1.14 8.77 1.23
CA LEU A 122 0.51 9.88 0.53
C LEU A 122 -0.17 10.76 1.58
N TYR A 123 0.10 12.07 1.57
CA TYR A 123 -0.38 12.98 2.61
C TYR A 123 -0.62 14.38 2.06
N TYR A 124 -1.41 15.17 2.79
CA TYR A 124 -1.62 16.58 2.51
C TYR A 124 -0.58 17.41 3.28
N PRO A 125 0.26 18.23 2.62
CA PRO A 125 1.33 18.98 3.28
C PRO A 125 0.81 20.12 4.17
N SER A 126 -0.40 20.59 3.91
CA SER A 126 -1.11 21.58 4.73
C SER A 126 -2.60 21.26 4.76
N THR A 127 -3.32 21.78 5.75
CA THR A 127 -4.77 21.57 5.89
C THR A 127 -5.58 22.20 4.75
N SER A 128 -4.98 23.15 4.02
CA SER A 128 -5.58 23.79 2.84
C SER A 128 -5.18 23.13 1.51
N ALA A 129 -4.28 22.15 1.52
CA ALA A 129 -3.84 21.49 0.30
C ALA A 129 -4.95 20.59 -0.26
N SER A 130 -5.25 20.72 -1.55
CA SER A 130 -6.24 19.90 -2.24
C SER A 130 -5.68 18.61 -2.84
N THR A 131 -4.36 18.54 -3.02
CA THR A 131 -3.68 17.40 -3.66
C THR A 131 -2.72 16.73 -2.68
N PRO A 132 -2.79 15.38 -2.55
CA PRO A 132 -1.84 14.64 -1.76
C PRO A 132 -0.49 14.54 -2.49
N ILE A 133 0.60 14.51 -1.74
CA ILE A 133 1.95 14.28 -2.23
C ILE A 133 2.56 13.03 -1.59
N ALA A 134 3.54 12.44 -2.26
CA ALA A 134 4.27 11.28 -1.75
C ALA A 134 5.44 11.70 -0.85
N GLY A 135 5.66 10.95 0.23
CA GLY A 135 6.84 11.10 1.07
C GLY A 135 7.12 9.90 1.96
N SER A 136 8.18 10.00 2.75
CA SER A 136 8.60 8.98 3.70
C SER A 136 8.71 9.56 5.11
N ILE A 137 8.10 8.88 6.09
CA ILE A 137 8.16 9.26 7.50
C ILE A 137 9.59 9.03 8.01
N GLU A 138 10.29 10.10 8.35
CA GLU A 138 11.64 10.03 8.91
C GLU A 138 11.60 9.95 10.44
N LEU A 139 10.68 10.70 11.07
CA LEU A 139 10.52 10.75 12.54
C LEU A 139 9.04 10.77 12.92
N ILE A 140 8.74 10.24 14.10
CA ILE A 140 7.41 10.29 14.71
C ILE A 140 7.54 10.93 16.08
N LEU A 141 7.03 12.14 16.24
CA LEU A 141 7.15 12.91 17.46
C LEU A 141 5.81 12.86 18.20
N SER A 142 5.83 12.43 19.46
CA SER A 142 4.68 12.56 20.36
C SER A 142 4.98 13.61 21.42
N HIS A 143 4.05 14.54 21.59
CA HIS A 143 4.07 15.58 22.61
C HIS A 143 2.71 15.56 23.34
N GLY A 144 2.69 15.01 24.55
CA GLY A 144 1.46 14.65 25.26
C GLY A 144 0.53 13.76 24.43
N GLU A 145 -0.69 14.26 24.17
CA GLU A 145 -1.69 13.58 23.34
C GLU A 145 -1.53 13.79 21.83
N LYS A 146 -0.70 14.75 21.42
CA LYS A 146 -0.52 15.09 20.01
C LYS A 146 0.64 14.27 19.45
N THR A 147 0.42 13.70 18.28
CA THR A 147 1.47 13.04 17.50
C THR A 147 1.59 13.72 16.15
N SER A 148 2.82 13.97 15.71
CA SER A 148 3.15 14.50 14.40
C SER A 148 4.21 13.63 13.72
N PHE A 149 4.17 13.62 12.40
CA PHE A 149 5.13 12.94 11.56
C PHE A 149 5.99 13.97 10.83
N ILE A 150 7.30 13.77 10.87
CA ILE A 150 8.24 14.49 10.02
C ILE A 150 8.41 13.67 8.75
N ILE A 151 7.87 14.17 7.64
CA ILE A 151 7.85 13.47 6.37
C ILE A 151 8.78 14.17 5.39
N ARG A 152 9.74 13.43 4.86
CA ARG A 152 10.59 13.90 3.76
C ARG A 152 9.87 13.70 2.43
N ARG A 153 9.81 14.73 1.59
CA ARG A 153 9.10 14.68 0.31
C ARG A 153 9.81 13.79 -0.71
N GLN A 154 9.05 13.02 -1.47
CA GLN A 154 9.54 12.39 -2.69
C GLN A 154 9.74 13.49 -3.75
N ALA A 155 10.86 13.50 -4.46
CA ALA A 155 11.08 14.48 -5.51
C ALA A 155 10.11 14.24 -6.68
N PRO A 156 9.51 15.31 -7.25
CA PRO A 156 8.66 15.18 -8.41
C PRO A 156 9.46 14.68 -9.61
N LEU A 157 8.75 14.14 -10.60
CA LEU A 157 9.35 13.77 -11.87
C LEU A 157 10.07 14.99 -12.49
N PRO A 158 11.33 14.88 -12.94
CA PRO A 158 12.04 15.99 -13.56
C PRO A 158 11.29 16.53 -14.79
N PRO A 159 11.35 17.85 -15.05
CA PRO A 159 10.72 18.44 -16.22
C PRO A 159 11.27 17.82 -17.51
N GLY A 160 10.37 17.51 -18.45
CA GLY A 160 10.71 16.87 -19.73
C GLY A 160 10.57 15.34 -19.74
N GLN A 161 10.32 14.71 -18.60
CA GLN A 161 9.97 13.28 -18.55
C GLN A 161 8.45 13.11 -18.45
N SER A 162 7.92 12.13 -19.18
CA SER A 162 6.48 11.78 -19.17
C SER A 162 6.21 10.60 -18.25
N ASP A 163 5.03 10.60 -17.62
CA ASP A 163 4.55 9.49 -16.81
C ASP A 163 3.92 8.41 -17.69
N PRO A 164 4.57 7.24 -17.90
CA PRO A 164 4.03 6.17 -18.73
C PRO A 164 2.77 5.52 -18.14
N PHE A 165 2.48 5.73 -16.85
CA PHE A 165 1.31 5.14 -16.19
C PHE A 165 0.04 5.95 -16.36
N LEU A 166 0.15 7.23 -16.76
CA LEU A 166 -0.98 8.13 -16.92
C LEU A 166 -2.05 7.58 -17.87
N ARG A 167 -1.63 6.84 -18.92
CA ARG A 167 -2.54 6.21 -19.89
C ARG A 167 -3.45 5.12 -19.30
N TYR A 168 -3.13 4.60 -18.13
CA TYR A 168 -3.91 3.56 -17.45
C TYR A 168 -4.85 4.11 -16.37
N TYR A 169 -4.85 5.43 -16.15
CA TYR A 169 -5.79 6.08 -15.25
C TYR A 169 -7.22 5.96 -15.81
N PRO A 170 -8.25 5.70 -14.97
CA PRO A 170 -8.23 5.55 -13.51
C PRO A 170 -8.02 4.11 -13.00
N TYR A 171 -7.82 3.14 -13.89
CA TYR A 171 -7.83 1.72 -13.56
C TYR A 171 -6.56 1.25 -12.84
N PHE A 172 -5.44 1.93 -13.05
CA PHE A 172 -4.17 1.66 -12.38
C PHE A 172 -3.64 2.96 -11.73
N PRO A 173 -3.80 3.14 -10.41
CA PRO A 173 -3.48 4.39 -9.70
C PRO A 173 -1.98 4.51 -9.41
N ALA A 174 -1.17 4.39 -10.47
CA ALA A 174 0.27 4.54 -10.43
C ALA A 174 0.68 5.90 -10.99
N GLN A 175 1.65 6.53 -10.34
CA GLN A 175 2.22 7.80 -10.76
C GLN A 175 3.75 7.72 -10.71
N THR A 176 4.41 8.36 -11.66
CA THR A 176 5.86 8.42 -11.70
C THR A 176 6.39 9.63 -10.92
N TYR A 177 7.37 9.37 -10.06
CA TYR A 177 8.16 10.35 -9.31
C TYR A 177 9.64 10.19 -9.67
N SER A 178 10.48 11.14 -9.24
CA SER A 178 11.92 10.88 -9.23
C SER A 178 12.26 9.81 -8.20
N SER A 179 13.32 9.02 -8.40
CA SER A 179 13.86 8.09 -7.40
C SER A 179 14.40 8.81 -6.15
N LYS A 180 14.74 10.10 -6.27
CA LYS A 180 15.37 10.91 -5.22
C LYS A 180 14.34 11.46 -4.23
N MET A 181 14.79 11.67 -3.00
CA MET A 181 14.05 12.42 -1.97
C MET A 181 14.47 13.89 -2.02
N GLN A 182 13.57 14.81 -1.68
CA GLN A 182 13.92 16.21 -1.48
C GLN A 182 14.53 16.42 -0.10
N ASN A 183 15.27 17.52 0.09
CA ASN A 183 15.72 17.95 1.41
C ASN A 183 14.60 18.59 2.24
N THR A 184 13.47 18.91 1.61
CA THR A 184 12.30 19.50 2.28
C THR A 184 11.57 18.45 3.10
N THR A 185 11.26 18.80 4.35
CA THR A 185 10.45 18.00 5.26
C THR A 185 9.20 18.75 5.69
N ASP A 186 8.08 18.06 5.77
CA ASP A 186 6.83 18.57 6.30
C ASP A 186 6.53 17.96 7.68
N THR A 187 5.90 18.74 8.55
CA THR A 187 5.36 18.25 9.82
C THR A 187 3.85 18.13 9.69
N VAL A 188 3.32 16.91 9.75
CA VAL A 188 1.88 16.67 9.56
C VAL A 188 1.30 15.78 10.65
N GLN A 189 -0.02 15.88 10.86
CA GLN A 189 -0.72 15.00 11.78
C GLN A 189 -1.10 13.68 11.09
N PRO A 190 -1.28 12.58 11.86
CA PRO A 190 -1.73 11.30 11.31
C PRO A 190 -3.04 11.40 10.51
N SER A 191 -3.94 12.31 10.87
CA SER A 191 -5.19 12.58 10.17
C SER A 191 -5.02 13.18 8.76
N MET A 192 -3.85 13.74 8.46
CA MET A 192 -3.52 14.31 7.15
C MET A 192 -2.90 13.28 6.19
N ILE A 193 -2.68 12.05 6.66
CA ILE A 193 -2.26 10.94 5.80
C ILE A 193 -3.49 10.37 5.09
N LEU A 194 -3.41 10.34 3.77
CA LEU A 194 -4.42 9.72 2.92
C LEU A 194 -4.28 8.19 2.94
N SER A 195 -3.07 7.69 2.69
CA SER A 195 -2.82 6.24 2.57
C SER A 195 -1.33 5.92 2.59
N HIS A 196 -1.01 4.63 2.74
CA HIS A 196 0.29 4.10 2.37
C HIS A 196 0.42 3.96 0.84
N PHE A 197 1.65 3.99 0.34
CA PHE A 197 1.94 3.64 -1.05
C PHE A 197 3.05 2.60 -1.17
N ALA A 198 3.03 1.84 -2.26
CA ALA A 198 4.17 1.04 -2.68
C ALA A 198 5.04 1.85 -3.63
N ARG A 199 6.36 1.80 -3.43
CA ARG A 199 7.34 2.43 -4.31
C ARG A 199 8.19 1.37 -5.00
N PHE A 200 8.45 1.56 -6.28
CA PHE A 200 9.42 0.75 -7.00
C PHE A 200 10.26 1.62 -7.93
N GLU A 201 11.57 1.49 -7.86
CA GLU A 201 12.50 2.19 -8.74
C GLU A 201 12.69 1.37 -10.01
N PHE A 202 12.23 1.90 -11.15
CA PHE A 202 12.25 1.17 -12.43
C PHE A 202 13.26 1.74 -13.43
N SER A 203 13.92 2.84 -13.09
CA SER A 203 14.93 3.54 -13.88
C SER A 203 15.75 4.43 -12.93
N GLU A 204 17.03 4.68 -13.21
CA GLU A 204 17.98 5.32 -12.28
C GLU A 204 17.46 6.63 -11.63
N ASP A 205 16.66 7.41 -12.35
CA ASP A 205 16.10 8.66 -11.84
C ASP A 205 14.58 8.62 -11.61
N ARG A 206 13.92 7.46 -11.76
CA ARG A 206 12.45 7.35 -11.69
C ARG A 206 11.97 6.20 -10.81
N ALA A 207 10.99 6.54 -9.97
CA ALA A 207 10.25 5.58 -9.19
C ALA A 207 8.75 5.65 -9.52
N VAL A 208 8.10 4.50 -9.57
CA VAL A 208 6.64 4.41 -9.61
C VAL A 208 6.11 4.36 -8.17
N VAL A 209 5.08 5.15 -7.93
CA VAL A 209 4.32 5.20 -6.68
C VAL A 209 2.93 4.66 -6.96
N LEU A 210 2.54 3.61 -6.25
CA LEU A 210 1.22 2.99 -6.35
C LEU A 210 0.46 3.22 -5.04
N ASN A 211 -0.67 3.93 -5.13
CA ASN A 211 -1.55 4.14 -3.98
C ASN A 211 -2.16 2.80 -3.53
N LEU A 212 -2.02 2.45 -2.24
CA LEU A 212 -2.54 1.22 -1.64
C LEU A 212 -3.87 1.42 -0.89
N SER A 213 -4.52 2.59 -1.03
CA SER A 213 -5.84 2.83 -0.45
C SER A 213 -6.83 1.78 -0.96
N ARG A 214 -7.47 1.08 -0.03
CA ARG A 214 -8.59 0.18 -0.34
C ARG A 214 -9.80 1.03 -0.69
N ASN A 215 -10.10 1.18 -1.99
CA ASN A 215 -11.40 1.68 -2.45
C ASN A 215 -12.51 0.64 -2.20
#